data_AF-A0A0C1ZFM9-F1
#
_entry.id   AF-A0A0C1ZFM9-F1
#
_cell.length_a   1.000
_cell.length_b   1.000
_cell.length_c   1.000
_cell.angle_alpha   90.00
_cell.angle_beta   90.00
_cell.angle_gamma   90.00
#
_symmetry.space_group_name_H-M   'P 1'
#
loop_
_entity.id
_entity.type
_entity.pdbx_description
1 polymer ?
#
loop_
_entity_poly.entity_id
_entity_poly.type
_entity_poly.pdbx_seq_one_letter_code
_entity_poly.pdbx_strand_id
1 'polypeptide(L)'
;MWADNWFAMYLGDTLVLEDSVPITTERSFNSETFSFDGSYPLHLNFVIKDYKQNDTGLEYIGQPKQQMGDGGFIAQVTNTKTGSVVAVTDRSWRCLVIHEAPLDKSCEKDPNPSETCEFSSSEEPPGWTSADFDTSEWSRATEYSEDEVRPKDGYDQITWDDSARLIWTSDLETHNTLLCKVTIEAP
;
A
#
# COMPACT_ATOMS: atom_id res chain seq x y z
N MET A 1 0.43 -11.70 0.72
CA MET A 1 0.27 -10.24 0.54
C MET A 1 1.14 -9.83 -0.62
N TRP A 2 0.74 -8.83 -1.38
CA TRP A 2 1.50 -8.29 -2.51
C TRP A 2 1.32 -6.77 -2.54
N ALA A 3 2.39 -6.05 -2.84
CA ALA A 3 2.41 -4.60 -2.99
C ALA A 3 3.24 -4.21 -4.21
N ASP A 4 2.78 -3.17 -4.90
CA ASP A 4 3.60 -2.36 -5.78
C ASP A 4 4.00 -1.10 -4.99
N ASN A 5 5.13 -1.06 -4.28
CA ASN A 5 6.25 -2.00 -4.25
C ASN A 5 6.57 -2.59 -2.88
N TRP A 6 6.05 -2.01 -1.80
CA TRP A 6 6.49 -2.32 -0.45
C TRP A 6 5.38 -2.12 0.58
N PHE A 7 5.41 -2.90 1.65
CA PHE A 7 4.57 -2.67 2.80
C PHE A 7 5.25 -3.04 4.13
N ALA A 8 4.74 -2.48 5.22
CA ALA A 8 4.94 -2.98 6.57
C ALA A 8 3.58 -3.18 7.24
N MET A 9 3.38 -4.34 7.85
CA MET A 9 2.15 -4.72 8.54
C MET A 9 2.35 -4.73 10.05
N TYR A 10 1.38 -4.16 10.76
CA TYR A 10 1.26 -4.21 12.20
C TYR A 10 -0.05 -4.87 12.61
N LEU A 11 -0.02 -5.59 13.74
CA LEU A 11 -1.19 -6.05 14.46
C LEU A 11 -1.29 -5.23 15.75
N GLY A 12 -2.27 -4.32 15.80
CA GLY A 12 -2.24 -3.21 16.75
C GLY A 12 -0.94 -2.44 16.60
N ASP A 13 -0.24 -2.19 17.72
CA ASP A 13 1.03 -1.45 17.73
C ASP A 13 2.26 -2.33 17.47
N THR A 14 2.10 -3.62 17.21
CA THR A 14 3.22 -4.55 17.02
C THR A 14 3.50 -4.76 15.54
N LEU A 15 4.71 -4.43 15.09
CA LEU A 15 5.20 -4.79 13.75
C LEU A 15 5.25 -6.32 13.61
N VAL A 16 4.57 -6.85 12.61
CA VAL A 16 4.47 -8.30 12.36
C VAL A 16 5.35 -8.70 11.17
N LEU A 17 5.30 -7.92 10.10
CA LEU A 17 6.09 -8.15 8.90
C LEU A 17 6.47 -6.82 8.27
N GLU A 18 7.70 -6.74 7.81
CA GLU A 18 8.15 -5.77 6.82
C GLU A 18 8.50 -6.55 5.55
N ASP A 19 8.19 -5.99 4.38
CA ASP A 19 8.54 -6.60 3.09
C ASP A 19 10.03 -6.94 3.05
N SER A 20 10.36 -8.15 2.56
CA SER A 20 11.74 -8.63 2.57
C SER A 20 12.63 -7.92 1.56
N VAL A 21 12.05 -7.25 0.56
CA VAL A 21 12.76 -6.45 -0.43
C VAL A 21 12.70 -4.97 -0.02
N PRO A 22 13.83 -4.26 0.08
CA PRO A 22 13.82 -2.85 0.45
C PRO A 22 13.05 -1.97 -0.54
N ILE A 23 12.30 -0.98 -0.03
CA ILE A 23 11.63 0.06 -0.84
C ILE A 23 12.59 0.86 -1.74
N THR A 24 13.90 0.74 -1.58
CA THR A 24 14.87 1.37 -2.51
C THR A 24 15.11 0.55 -3.79
N THR A 25 14.43 -0.59 -3.94
CA THR A 25 14.53 -1.48 -5.11
C THR A 25 13.49 -1.07 -6.17
N GLU A 26 13.94 -0.53 -7.31
CA GLU A 26 13.09 0.00 -8.40
C GLU A 26 12.05 -0.99 -8.98
N ARG A 27 12.23 -2.30 -8.75
CA ARG A 27 11.37 -3.36 -9.31
C ARG A 27 11.12 -4.44 -8.27
N SER A 28 10.52 -4.04 -7.16
CA SER A 28 10.13 -4.94 -6.09
C SER A 28 8.66 -5.32 -6.25
N PHE A 29 8.42 -6.53 -6.75
CA PHE A 29 7.07 -7.06 -6.98
C PHE A 29 6.91 -8.45 -6.36
N ASN A 30 7.66 -8.76 -5.30
CA ASN A 30 7.54 -10.02 -4.57
C ASN A 30 6.19 -10.11 -3.85
N SER A 31 5.81 -11.34 -3.53
CA SER A 31 4.72 -11.60 -2.59
C SER A 31 5.28 -12.13 -1.29
N GLU A 32 4.62 -11.78 -0.18
CA GLU A 32 4.97 -12.24 1.15
C GLU A 32 3.91 -13.18 1.71
N THR A 33 4.34 -14.33 2.25
CA THR A 33 3.48 -15.30 2.95
C THR A 33 4.10 -15.69 4.27
N PHE A 34 3.38 -15.46 5.36
CA PHE A 34 3.86 -15.66 6.74
C PHE A 34 2.70 -16.02 7.67
N SER A 35 3.01 -16.36 8.91
CA SER A 35 2.02 -16.64 9.95
C SER A 35 2.31 -15.81 11.20
N PHE A 36 1.25 -15.40 11.89
CA PHE A 36 1.32 -14.67 13.14
C PHE A 36 0.18 -15.11 14.06
N ASP A 37 0.35 -14.92 15.37
CA ASP A 37 -0.72 -15.12 16.34
C ASP A 37 -1.47 -13.80 16.57
N GLY A 38 -2.80 -13.87 16.65
CA GLY A 38 -3.66 -12.73 16.89
C GLY A 38 -4.95 -13.12 17.59
N SER A 39 -5.60 -12.15 18.24
CA SER A 39 -6.90 -12.31 18.88
C SER A 39 -7.87 -11.28 18.33
N TYR A 40 -9.13 -11.67 18.13
CA TYR A 40 -10.16 -10.75 17.69
C TYR A 40 -10.51 -9.70 18.77
N PRO A 41 -10.88 -8.47 18.38
CA PRO A 41 -10.83 -7.96 17.01
C PRO A 41 -9.39 -7.79 16.50
N LEU A 42 -9.13 -8.14 15.24
CA LEU A 42 -7.83 -7.95 14.61
C LEU A 42 -7.74 -6.52 14.09
N HIS A 43 -6.85 -5.71 14.66
CA HIS A 43 -6.53 -4.37 14.16
C HIS A 43 -5.33 -4.48 13.23
N LEU A 44 -5.60 -4.59 11.93
CA LEU A 44 -4.55 -4.69 10.92
C LEU A 44 -4.22 -3.28 10.42
N ASN A 45 -2.95 -2.88 10.56
CA ASN A 45 -2.45 -1.58 10.16
C ASN A 45 -1.31 -1.75 9.16
N PHE A 46 -1.23 -0.89 8.15
CA PHE A 46 -0.25 -1.00 7.09
C PHE A 46 0.35 0.35 6.75
N VAL A 47 1.67 0.38 6.62
CA VAL A 47 2.35 1.38 5.79
C VAL A 47 2.53 0.76 4.43
N ILE A 48 2.07 1.41 3.37
CA ILE A 48 2.16 0.91 1.99
C ILE A 48 2.83 1.98 1.14
N LYS A 49 3.78 1.58 0.30
CA LYS A 49 4.60 2.50 -0.49
C LYS A 49 4.72 2.03 -1.93
N ASP A 50 4.48 2.96 -2.84
CA ASP A 50 4.92 2.88 -4.22
C ASP A 50 6.37 3.40 -4.32
N TYR A 51 7.16 2.83 -5.23
CA TYR A 51 8.55 3.25 -5.42
C TYR A 51 8.59 4.67 -5.98
N LYS A 52 9.51 5.46 -5.44
CA LYS A 52 9.89 6.77 -5.99
C LYS A 52 11.37 6.97 -5.78
N GLN A 53 12.06 7.51 -6.78
CA GLN A 53 13.49 7.76 -6.68
C GLN A 53 13.80 8.86 -5.65
N ASN A 54 12.90 9.83 -5.49
CA ASN A 54 12.92 10.88 -4.48
C ASN A 54 11.51 11.50 -4.31
N ASP A 55 11.40 12.61 -3.58
CA ASP A 55 10.12 13.26 -3.28
C ASP A 55 9.36 13.81 -4.49
N THR A 56 9.94 13.82 -5.69
CA THR A 56 9.18 14.16 -6.91
C THR A 56 8.09 13.15 -7.25
N GLY A 57 8.11 11.95 -6.64
CA GLY A 57 7.20 10.85 -6.97
C GLY A 57 7.56 10.15 -8.29
N LEU A 58 8.67 10.53 -8.92
CA LEU A 58 9.08 9.96 -10.20
C LEU A 58 10.11 8.85 -10.03
N GLU A 59 10.08 7.94 -10.99
CA GLU A 59 11.07 6.90 -11.24
C GLU A 59 11.96 7.28 -12.41
N TYR A 60 13.19 6.72 -12.44
CA TYR A 60 14.11 6.87 -13.56
C TYR A 60 14.37 8.32 -13.98
N ILE A 61 14.50 9.22 -13.00
CA ILE A 61 14.62 10.67 -13.23
C ILE A 61 15.79 10.98 -14.17
N GLY A 62 15.51 11.76 -15.22
CA GLY A 62 16.48 12.13 -16.26
C GLY A 62 16.75 11.06 -17.32
N GLN A 63 16.08 9.90 -17.26
CA GLN A 63 16.17 8.85 -18.28
C GLN A 63 15.01 8.97 -19.30
N PRO A 64 15.12 8.37 -20.50
CA PRO A 64 14.02 8.36 -21.48
C PRO A 64 12.71 7.71 -21.01
N LYS A 65 12.76 6.95 -19.91
CA LYS A 65 11.64 6.23 -19.29
C LYS A 65 11.21 6.84 -17.95
N GLN A 66 11.50 8.13 -17.72
CA GLN A 66 10.98 8.84 -16.56
C GLN A 66 9.45 8.73 -16.53
N GLN A 67 8.91 8.33 -15.38
CA GLN A 67 7.49 8.03 -15.21
C GLN A 67 7.08 8.20 -13.73
N MET A 68 5.78 8.29 -13.48
CA MET A 68 5.20 8.02 -12.16
C MET A 68 5.07 6.51 -11.97
N GLY A 69 4.96 6.07 -10.71
CA GLY A 69 4.69 4.67 -10.40
C GLY A 69 3.25 4.26 -10.72
N ASP A 70 2.94 3.00 -10.45
CA ASP A 70 1.62 2.41 -10.62
C ASP A 70 1.28 1.53 -9.41
N GLY A 71 1.10 2.19 -8.28
CA GLY A 71 0.86 1.56 -6.99
C GLY A 71 -0.28 0.53 -6.99
N GLY A 72 -0.28 -0.31 -5.96
CA GLY A 72 -1.35 -1.28 -5.76
C GLY A 72 -1.07 -2.18 -4.58
N PHE A 73 -2.11 -2.62 -3.89
CA PHE A 73 -1.96 -3.50 -2.74
C PHE A 73 -3.08 -4.53 -2.66
N ILE A 74 -2.72 -5.77 -2.36
CA ILE A 74 -3.68 -6.82 -2.04
C ILE A 74 -3.18 -7.69 -0.89
N ALA A 75 -4.06 -7.96 0.06
CA ALA A 75 -3.79 -8.84 1.18
C ALA A 75 -4.98 -9.74 1.48
N GLN A 76 -4.67 -10.93 1.98
CA GLN A 76 -5.63 -11.84 2.57
C GLN A 76 -5.02 -12.46 3.83
N VAL A 77 -5.87 -12.73 4.82
CA VAL A 77 -5.52 -13.41 6.06
C VAL A 77 -6.39 -14.64 6.20
N THR A 78 -5.76 -15.79 6.39
CA THR A 78 -6.43 -17.09 6.54
C THR A 78 -6.22 -17.61 7.95
N ASN A 79 -7.30 -18.02 8.61
CA ASN A 79 -7.20 -18.75 9.86
C ASN A 79 -6.60 -20.14 9.59
N THR A 80 -5.37 -20.36 10.04
CA THR A 80 -4.62 -21.60 9.77
C THR A 80 -5.23 -22.84 10.42
N LYS A 81 -6.08 -22.69 11.45
CA LYS A 81 -6.77 -23.80 12.11
C LYS A 81 -8.02 -24.25 11.35
N THR A 82 -8.77 -23.31 10.76
CA THR A 82 -10.04 -23.60 10.07
C THR A 82 -9.90 -23.62 8.55
N GLY A 83 -8.85 -23.04 8.00
CA GLY A 83 -8.66 -22.81 6.56
C GLY A 83 -9.53 -21.67 6.00
N SER A 84 -10.27 -20.94 6.85
CA SER A 84 -11.17 -19.88 6.41
C SER A 84 -10.40 -18.58 6.18
N VAL A 85 -10.67 -17.89 5.07
CA VAL A 85 -10.23 -16.50 4.87
C VAL A 85 -11.05 -15.62 5.81
N VAL A 86 -10.37 -14.84 6.65
CA VAL A 86 -10.99 -14.02 7.71
C VAL A 86 -10.85 -12.52 7.45
N ALA A 87 -9.92 -12.12 6.60
CA ALA A 87 -9.79 -10.75 6.15
C ALA A 87 -9.25 -10.72 4.73
N VAL A 88 -9.73 -9.77 3.94
CA VAL A 88 -9.19 -9.42 2.63
C VAL A 88 -9.11 -7.90 2.50
N THR A 89 -8.27 -7.41 1.60
CA THR A 89 -8.34 -6.03 1.14
C THR A 89 -9.59 -5.79 0.31
N ASP A 90 -10.33 -4.74 0.64
CA ASP A 90 -11.51 -4.26 -0.07
C ASP A 90 -11.79 -2.79 0.29
N ARG A 91 -12.86 -2.20 -0.24
CA ARG A 91 -13.27 -0.81 0.06
C ARG A 91 -13.64 -0.52 1.52
N SER A 92 -13.71 -1.52 2.40
CA SER A 92 -13.99 -1.29 3.82
C SER A 92 -12.80 -0.69 4.56
N TRP A 93 -11.60 -0.85 4.01
CA TRP A 93 -10.37 -0.31 4.55
C TRP A 93 -10.38 1.22 4.51
N ARG A 94 -9.78 1.84 5.53
CA ARG A 94 -9.57 3.28 5.62
C ARG A 94 -8.11 3.58 5.38
N CYS A 95 -7.80 4.56 4.55
CA CYS A 95 -6.45 4.93 4.18
C CYS A 95 -6.24 6.45 4.22
N LEU A 96 -5.05 6.86 4.65
CA LEU A 96 -4.53 8.21 4.66
C LEU A 96 -3.31 8.28 3.73
N VAL A 97 -3.30 9.26 2.83
CA VAL A 97 -2.12 9.60 2.02
C VAL A 97 -1.22 10.48 2.87
N ILE A 98 0.03 10.08 3.06
CA ILE A 98 1.06 10.87 3.77
C ILE A 98 2.21 11.30 2.85
N HIS A 99 2.20 10.85 1.60
CA HIS A 99 3.04 11.38 0.54
C HIS A 99 2.28 11.36 -0.78
N GLU A 100 2.19 12.51 -1.43
CA GLU A 100 1.59 12.70 -2.75
C GLU A 100 2.58 13.49 -3.62
N ALA A 101 2.97 12.90 -4.75
CA ALA A 101 3.85 13.52 -5.71
C ALA A 101 3.80 12.78 -7.06
N PRO A 102 3.99 13.50 -8.18
CA PRO A 102 3.98 14.95 -8.27
C PRO A 102 2.57 15.52 -8.08
N LEU A 103 2.45 16.74 -7.55
CA LEU A 103 1.14 17.43 -7.43
C LEU A 103 0.56 17.86 -8.80
N ASP A 104 1.41 17.89 -9.84
CA ASP A 104 1.00 18.03 -11.24
C ASP A 104 1.59 16.89 -12.05
N LYS A 105 0.74 16.02 -12.60
CA LYS A 105 1.14 14.87 -13.44
C LYS A 105 1.91 15.29 -14.69
N SER A 106 1.81 16.55 -15.14
CA SER A 106 2.63 17.06 -16.24
C SER A 106 4.14 17.02 -15.93
N CYS A 107 4.51 17.00 -14.64
CA CYS A 107 5.86 16.82 -14.12
C CYS A 107 6.56 15.56 -14.67
N GLU A 108 5.82 14.52 -15.04
CA GLU A 108 6.40 13.29 -15.61
C GLU A 108 7.35 13.59 -16.78
N LYS A 109 7.04 14.63 -17.57
CA LYS A 109 7.83 15.04 -18.74
C LYS A 109 8.85 16.15 -18.43
N ASP A 110 8.92 16.63 -17.18
CA ASP A 110 9.80 17.73 -16.81
C ASP A 110 11.29 17.27 -16.90
N PRO A 111 12.17 18.03 -17.56
CA PRO A 111 13.59 17.70 -17.64
C PRO A 111 14.37 17.91 -16.32
N ASN A 112 13.84 18.68 -15.37
CA ASN A 112 14.46 18.99 -14.07
C ASN A 112 13.44 18.87 -12.92
N PRO A 113 12.78 17.71 -12.74
CA PRO A 113 11.63 17.58 -11.85
C PRO A 113 11.98 17.85 -10.38
N SER A 114 13.23 17.60 -9.97
CA SER A 114 13.70 17.90 -8.61
C SER A 114 13.68 19.40 -8.25
N GLU A 115 13.61 20.30 -9.24
CA GLU A 115 13.56 21.74 -9.02
C GLU A 115 12.15 22.32 -9.20
N THR A 116 11.34 21.71 -10.05
CA THR A 116 10.06 22.27 -10.52
C THR A 116 8.84 21.55 -10.00
N CYS A 117 8.96 20.26 -9.66
CA CYS A 117 7.82 19.46 -9.26
C CYS A 117 7.57 19.55 -7.77
N GLU A 118 6.31 19.80 -7.44
CA GLU A 118 5.87 19.90 -6.06
C GLU A 118 5.37 18.55 -5.55
N PHE A 119 5.46 18.39 -4.24
CA PHE A 119 4.94 17.26 -3.50
C PHE A 119 4.27 17.74 -2.21
N SER A 120 3.40 16.89 -1.68
CA SER A 120 2.86 17.02 -0.34
C SER A 120 3.35 15.85 0.49
N SER A 121 3.83 16.10 1.71
CA SER A 121 4.16 15.05 2.66
C SER A 121 3.81 15.43 4.08
N SER A 122 3.51 14.43 4.89
CA SER A 122 3.26 14.56 6.32
C SER A 122 3.89 13.40 7.08
N GLU A 123 4.19 13.63 8.36
CA GLU A 123 4.60 12.55 9.24
C GLU A 123 3.42 11.60 9.53
N GLU A 124 3.73 10.37 9.91
CA GLU A 124 2.72 9.44 10.41
C GLU A 124 2.04 10.03 11.67
N PRO A 125 0.70 10.05 11.75
CA PRO A 125 0.02 10.56 12.93
C PRO A 125 0.45 9.79 14.18
N PRO A 126 0.83 10.44 15.29
CA PRO A 126 1.26 9.74 16.49
C PRO A 126 0.21 8.75 16.99
N GLY A 127 0.60 7.48 17.15
CA GLY A 127 -0.29 6.42 17.66
C GLY A 127 -1.33 5.91 16.66
N TRP A 128 -1.18 6.16 15.36
CA TRP A 128 -2.15 5.75 14.33
C TRP A 128 -2.43 4.23 14.29
N THR A 129 -1.47 3.41 14.73
CA THR A 129 -1.59 1.95 14.82
C THR A 129 -2.50 1.48 15.96
N SER A 130 -2.76 2.34 16.94
CA SER A 130 -3.55 1.99 18.12
C SER A 130 -4.96 1.53 17.75
N ALA A 131 -5.51 0.58 18.50
CA ALA A 131 -6.88 0.08 18.31
C ALA A 131 -7.94 1.20 18.35
N ASP A 132 -7.72 2.21 19.20
CA ASP A 132 -8.66 3.31 19.45
C ASP A 132 -8.44 4.53 18.54
N PHE A 133 -7.48 4.47 17.61
CA PHE A 133 -7.19 5.60 16.73
C PHE A 133 -8.37 5.86 15.76
N ASP A 134 -8.86 7.10 15.74
CA ASP A 134 -9.98 7.49 14.90
C ASP A 134 -9.54 7.66 13.43
N THR A 135 -10.14 6.85 12.56
CA THR A 135 -9.93 6.88 11.11
C THR A 135 -11.14 7.44 10.35
N SER A 136 -12.05 8.12 11.04
CA SER A 136 -13.26 8.72 10.45
C SER A 136 -12.94 9.69 9.30
N GLU A 137 -11.88 10.47 9.47
CA GLU A 137 -11.36 11.43 8.49
C GLU A 137 -10.50 10.80 7.39
N TRP A 138 -10.16 9.51 7.49
CA TRP A 138 -9.42 8.80 6.45
C TRP A 138 -10.37 8.42 5.32
N SER A 139 -9.89 8.47 4.08
CA SER A 139 -10.68 8.05 2.93
C SER A 139 -10.88 6.53 2.96
N ARG A 140 -11.99 6.05 2.39
CA ARG A 140 -12.09 4.62 2.09
C ARG A 140 -11.13 4.26 0.97
N ALA A 141 -10.62 3.04 1.00
CA ALA A 141 -9.85 2.49 -0.09
C ALA A 141 -10.70 2.44 -1.38
N THR A 142 -10.05 2.67 -2.52
CA THR A 142 -10.63 2.47 -3.85
C THR A 142 -10.22 1.10 -4.34
N GLU A 143 -11.17 0.33 -4.85
CA GLU A 143 -10.92 -0.97 -5.47
C GLU A 143 -10.58 -0.76 -6.94
N TYR A 144 -9.50 -1.39 -7.40
CA TYR A 144 -9.04 -1.35 -8.78
C TYR A 144 -9.06 -2.74 -9.39
N SER A 145 -9.21 -2.81 -10.70
CA SER A 145 -9.07 -4.04 -11.47
C SER A 145 -7.60 -4.43 -11.70
N GLU A 146 -7.37 -5.69 -12.05
CA GLU A 146 -6.06 -6.16 -12.49
C GLU A 146 -5.55 -5.41 -13.73
N ASP A 147 -6.45 -4.95 -14.61
CA ASP A 147 -6.06 -4.18 -15.81
C ASP A 147 -5.57 -2.76 -15.47
N GLU A 148 -6.07 -2.18 -14.38
CA GLU A 148 -5.66 -0.84 -13.91
C GLU A 148 -4.32 -0.88 -13.17
N VAL A 149 -4.16 -1.82 -12.23
CA VAL A 149 -2.92 -1.98 -11.46
C VAL A 149 -1.84 -2.69 -12.27
N ARG A 150 -2.24 -3.63 -13.13
CA ARG A 150 -1.34 -4.49 -13.92
C ARG A 150 -0.31 -5.19 -13.03
N PRO A 151 -0.74 -5.94 -12.00
CA PRO A 151 0.17 -6.50 -11.01
C PRO A 151 1.25 -7.39 -11.66
N LYS A 152 2.44 -7.40 -11.06
CA LYS A 152 3.63 -8.09 -11.59
C LYS A 152 4.07 -9.22 -10.67
N ASP A 153 4.86 -10.13 -11.25
CA ASP A 153 5.65 -11.17 -10.58
C ASP A 153 4.93 -11.92 -9.44
N GLY A 154 5.12 -11.50 -8.19
CA GLY A 154 4.65 -12.20 -6.99
C GLY A 154 3.14 -12.34 -6.87
N TYR A 155 2.37 -11.49 -7.56
CA TYR A 155 0.91 -11.51 -7.48
C TYR A 155 0.30 -12.89 -7.80
N ASP A 156 0.74 -13.51 -8.90
CA ASP A 156 0.24 -14.82 -9.36
C ASP A 156 0.74 -16.00 -8.52
N GLN A 157 1.65 -15.77 -7.58
CA GLN A 157 2.15 -16.81 -6.66
C GLN A 157 1.16 -17.10 -5.54
N ILE A 158 0.16 -16.24 -5.35
CA ILE A 158 -0.89 -16.39 -4.35
C ILE A 158 -2.21 -16.69 -5.08
N THR A 159 -2.92 -17.72 -4.61
CA THR A 159 -4.33 -17.91 -4.99
C THR A 159 -5.19 -17.03 -4.09
N TRP A 160 -5.66 -15.92 -4.66
CA TRP A 160 -6.50 -14.96 -3.97
C TRP A 160 -7.93 -15.47 -3.80
N ASP A 161 -8.54 -15.15 -2.66
CA ASP A 161 -9.99 -15.31 -2.48
C ASP A 161 -10.75 -14.44 -3.49
N ASP A 162 -11.86 -14.93 -4.04
CA ASP A 162 -12.68 -14.20 -5.02
C ASP A 162 -13.24 -12.86 -4.48
N SER A 163 -13.25 -12.68 -3.15
CA SER A 163 -13.63 -11.42 -2.50
C SER A 163 -12.48 -10.44 -2.30
N ALA A 164 -11.22 -10.87 -2.44
CA ALA A 164 -10.07 -9.99 -2.32
C ALA A 164 -10.00 -9.00 -3.50
N ARG A 165 -9.64 -7.76 -3.19
CA ARG A 165 -9.55 -6.68 -4.17
C ARG A 165 -8.16 -6.05 -4.09
N LEU A 166 -7.63 -5.68 -5.25
CA LEU A 166 -6.55 -4.72 -5.34
C LEU A 166 -7.09 -3.37 -4.87
N ILE A 167 -6.41 -2.77 -3.92
CA ILE A 167 -6.79 -1.49 -3.35
C ILE A 167 -5.66 -0.48 -3.43
N TRP A 168 -6.07 0.78 -3.46
CA TRP A 168 -5.23 1.93 -3.18
C TRP A 168 -6.10 3.06 -2.62
N THR A 169 -5.63 4.29 -2.68
CA THR A 169 -6.48 5.48 -2.55
C THR A 169 -6.96 5.94 -3.94
N SER A 170 -7.42 7.18 -4.11
CA SER A 170 -8.05 7.64 -5.36
C SER A 170 -7.11 7.82 -6.56
N ASP A 171 -5.79 7.72 -6.38
CA ASP A 171 -4.81 7.88 -7.45
C ASP A 171 -3.66 6.88 -7.31
N LEU A 172 -3.53 5.97 -8.27
CA LEU A 172 -2.47 4.95 -8.30
C LEU A 172 -1.08 5.55 -8.57
N GLU A 173 -1.02 6.71 -9.23
CA GLU A 173 0.24 7.24 -9.78
C GLU A 173 0.89 8.26 -8.86
N THR A 174 0.10 9.07 -8.14
CA THR A 174 0.66 10.17 -7.35
C THR A 174 0.68 9.91 -5.86
N HIS A 175 -0.13 8.98 -5.33
CA HIS A 175 -0.21 8.75 -3.90
C HIS A 175 0.85 7.74 -3.44
N ASN A 176 2.11 8.18 -3.31
CA ASN A 176 3.26 7.28 -3.15
C ASN A 176 3.40 6.62 -1.76
N THR A 177 2.75 7.12 -0.72
CA THR A 177 2.83 6.50 0.62
C THR A 177 1.50 6.64 1.36
N LEU A 178 0.97 5.48 1.76
CA LEU A 178 -0.30 5.34 2.43
C LEU A 178 -0.14 4.74 3.81
N LEU A 179 -0.99 5.18 4.74
CA LEU A 179 -1.32 4.44 5.95
C LEU A 179 -2.70 3.85 5.78
N CYS A 180 -2.88 2.55 5.97
CA CYS A 180 -4.18 1.89 5.86
C CYS A 180 -4.50 1.09 7.12
N LYS A 181 -5.78 1.07 7.51
CA LYS A 181 -6.27 0.40 8.71
C LYS A 181 -7.60 -0.32 8.44
N VAL A 182 -7.76 -1.49 9.05
CA VAL A 182 -9.03 -2.21 9.14
C VAL A 182 -9.14 -2.92 10.49
N THR A 183 -10.36 -2.99 11.02
CA THR A 183 -10.70 -3.83 12.18
C THR A 183 -11.55 -5.00 11.72
N ILE A 184 -11.11 -6.20 12.04
CA ILE A 184 -11.80 -7.44 11.68
C ILE A 184 -12.38 -8.06 12.95
N GLU A 185 -13.69 -8.22 12.99
CA GLU A 185 -14.40 -8.85 14.11
C GLU A 185 -14.32 -10.39 14.01
N ALA A 186 -14.65 -11.06 15.12
CA ALA A 186 -14.76 -12.52 15.10
C ALA A 186 -15.86 -12.98 14.10
N PRO A 187 -15.66 -14.10 13.38
CA PRO A 187 -16.64 -14.67 12.45
C PRO A 187 -17.99 -15.05 13.09
#